data_AF-A8TW66-F1
#
_entry.id   AF-A8TW66-F1
#
_cell.length_a   1.000
_cell.length_b   1.000
_cell.length_c   1.000
_cell.angle_alpha   90.00
_cell.angle_beta   90.00
_cell.angle_gamma   90.00
#
_symmetry.space_group_name_H-M   'P 1'
#
loop_
_entity.id
_entity.type
_entity.pdbx_description
1 polymer ?
#
loop_
_entity_poly.entity_id
_entity_poly.type
_entity_poly.pdbx_seq_one_letter_code
_entity_poly.pdbx_strand_id
1 'polypeptide(L)'
;MLATAWPKRRPSRRRTITPADKTSATDRWFARPDLILAGGLFLFATIGAMAKQAMAPVSIALALGLLAVTLCNQRRSALPSLSVVLLFAVFVTYVAGVHLPPALGEADWAETIAKLGMLAIVLWLASAGWNGPIRSDRLAFIARWALAGLAIGSAFLLMELTFDSPFRRLSDGLAASVVIDPARYNRPAVGLLLLSLPLAGLLARQVGRRHALVALLLGLAPALASQSAAGWLAALIAALVYVTARWRPRAVLIAGSVLTVGLVIGAPPLLTAAYQTSVRQEIAMPLSFTDRLEIWDHASDAIRQAPWTGQGLGSVRHLPLSDEQRSRYRYHKAPATHAHNAALQIWVEFGAIGIAVGLVLLGIAANAIRQMDRNAQPVALATASALLVIAMVSFGLWQETWMGLIGVTIVVIRLAALPAPGGMAEPPAGPV
;
A
#
# COMPACT_ATOMS: atom_id res chain seq x y z
N MET A 1 68.05 59.65 -38.49
CA MET A 1 68.07 59.67 -37.01
C MET A 1 66.86 60.47 -36.54
N LEU A 2 66.17 59.98 -35.51
CA LEU A 2 64.95 60.49 -34.83
C LEU A 2 63.59 60.00 -35.35
N ALA A 3 62.95 59.13 -34.56
CA ALA A 3 61.52 59.07 -34.22
C ALA A 3 61.28 57.80 -33.36
N THR A 4 61.27 57.92 -32.02
CA THR A 4 60.09 58.02 -31.12
C THR A 4 59.19 56.78 -31.07
N ALA A 5 59.10 56.23 -29.85
CA ALA A 5 58.39 55.01 -29.47
C ALA A 5 56.88 55.24 -29.31
N TRP A 6 56.08 54.25 -29.71
CA TRP A 6 54.64 54.15 -29.44
C TRP A 6 54.35 52.87 -28.64
N PRO A 7 53.56 52.88 -27.54
CA PRO A 7 53.26 51.65 -26.80
C PRO A 7 52.17 50.84 -27.50
N LYS A 8 52.40 49.53 -27.64
CA LYS A 8 51.41 48.55 -28.14
C LYS A 8 50.18 48.51 -27.22
N ARG A 9 48.99 48.70 -27.80
CA ARG A 9 47.68 48.51 -27.15
C ARG A 9 47.54 47.07 -26.63
N ARG A 10 47.11 46.91 -25.38
CA ARG A 10 46.69 45.61 -24.81
C ARG A 10 45.38 45.16 -25.46
N PRO A 11 45.19 43.86 -25.79
CA PRO A 11 43.90 43.37 -26.23
C PRO A 11 42.91 43.33 -25.04
N SER A 12 41.67 43.72 -25.32
CA SER A 12 40.57 43.76 -24.35
C SER A 12 40.23 42.34 -23.86
N ARG A 13 40.24 42.15 -22.53
CA ARG A 13 39.64 40.97 -21.91
C ARG A 13 38.13 41.04 -22.12
N ARG A 14 37.61 40.37 -23.14
CA ARG A 14 36.19 39.98 -23.16
C ARG A 14 35.97 39.03 -21.98
N ARG A 15 35.26 39.48 -20.95
CA ARG A 15 34.64 38.59 -19.97
C ARG A 15 33.66 37.70 -20.73
N THR A 16 34.03 36.45 -20.95
CA THR A 16 33.08 35.38 -21.22
C THR A 16 32.23 35.23 -19.96
N ILE A 17 31.01 35.76 -20.00
CA ILE A 17 29.99 35.44 -19.01
C ILE A 17 29.61 33.99 -19.29
N THR A 18 30.13 33.07 -18.48
CA THR A 18 29.59 31.71 -18.37
C THR A 18 28.14 31.83 -17.87
N PRO A 19 27.17 31.10 -18.46
CA PRO A 19 25.83 30.98 -17.90
C PRO A 19 25.88 30.04 -16.69
N ALA A 20 26.57 30.45 -15.64
CA ALA A 20 26.44 29.92 -14.30
C ALA A 20 25.82 31.04 -13.45
N ASP A 21 24.86 30.68 -12.60
CA ASP A 21 24.17 31.56 -11.64
C ASP A 21 23.03 32.46 -12.15
N LYS A 22 22.07 31.87 -12.87
CA LYS A 22 20.67 32.29 -12.76
C LYS A 22 19.75 31.11 -12.43
N THR A 23 19.98 30.46 -11.29
CA THR A 23 18.89 29.80 -10.58
C THR A 23 18.64 30.61 -9.31
N SER A 24 17.53 31.32 -9.31
CA SER A 24 17.16 32.25 -8.27
C SER A 24 17.00 31.50 -6.93
N ALA A 25 17.26 32.16 -5.80
CA ALA A 25 17.01 31.57 -4.47
C ALA A 25 15.53 31.16 -4.28
N THR A 26 14.63 31.75 -5.08
CA THR A 26 13.20 31.42 -5.19
C THR A 26 12.92 30.08 -5.87
N ASP A 27 13.80 29.57 -6.75
CA ASP A 27 13.65 28.24 -7.37
C ASP A 27 13.90 27.09 -6.38
N ARG A 28 14.57 27.35 -5.25
CA ARG A 28 15.02 26.30 -4.30
C ARG A 28 13.96 25.87 -3.28
N TRP A 29 12.92 26.68 -3.06
CA TRP A 29 11.89 26.39 -2.06
C TRP A 29 10.75 25.54 -2.61
N PHE A 30 10.47 25.63 -3.91
CA PHE A 30 9.25 25.08 -4.52
C PHE A 30 9.25 23.59 -4.83
N ALA A 31 10.32 22.84 -4.50
CA ALA A 31 10.33 21.41 -4.81
C ALA A 31 11.21 20.59 -3.86
N ARG A 32 10.87 20.58 -2.55
CA ARG A 32 11.51 19.72 -1.54
C ARG A 32 10.72 18.42 -1.32
N PRO A 33 10.91 17.37 -2.15
CA PRO A 33 10.21 16.09 -1.99
C PRO A 33 10.51 15.44 -0.64
N ASP A 34 11.67 15.70 -0.07
CA ASP A 34 12.10 15.21 1.24
C ASP A 34 11.21 15.71 2.38
N LEU A 35 10.76 16.98 2.35
CA LEU A 35 9.82 17.51 3.34
C LEU A 35 8.42 16.92 3.17
N ILE A 36 7.97 16.76 1.92
CA ILE A 36 6.67 16.15 1.61
C ILE A 36 6.64 14.69 2.09
N LEU A 37 7.71 13.94 1.84
CA LEU A 37 7.84 12.55 2.30
C LEU A 37 7.95 12.46 3.81
N ALA A 38 8.81 13.27 4.44
CA ALA A 38 8.96 13.28 5.89
C ALA A 38 7.64 13.63 6.61
N GLY A 39 6.98 14.71 6.17
CA GLY A 39 5.69 15.13 6.72
C GLY A 39 4.57 14.14 6.42
N GLY A 40 4.45 13.67 5.18
CA GLY A 40 3.42 12.71 4.78
C GLY A 40 3.52 11.37 5.50
N LEU A 41 4.72 10.79 5.62
CA LEU A 41 4.93 9.54 6.36
C LEU A 41 4.70 9.72 7.87
N PHE A 42 5.13 10.86 8.43
CA PHE A 42 4.86 11.20 9.83
C PHE A 42 3.35 11.30 10.10
N LEU A 43 2.64 12.10 9.30
CA LEU A 43 1.19 12.33 9.45
C LEU A 43 0.39 11.05 9.18
N PHE A 44 0.82 10.23 8.22
CA PHE A 44 0.13 8.99 7.89
C PHE A 44 0.13 8.01 9.07
N ALA A 45 1.27 7.84 9.74
CA ALA A 45 1.37 6.97 10.91
C ALA A 45 0.65 7.55 12.15
N THR A 46 0.76 8.86 12.38
CA THR A 46 0.18 9.53 13.56
C THR A 46 -1.33 9.71 13.46
N ILE A 47 -1.77 10.51 12.49
CA ILE A 47 -3.20 10.80 12.33
C ILE A 47 -3.95 9.54 11.89
N GLY A 48 -3.32 8.68 11.08
CA GLY A 48 -3.92 7.40 10.69
C GLY A 48 -4.17 6.45 11.86
N ALA A 49 -3.32 6.49 12.90
CA ALA A 49 -3.55 5.76 14.14
C ALA A 49 -4.72 6.33 14.97
N MET A 50 -4.83 7.67 15.02
CA MET A 50 -5.91 8.37 15.73
C MET A 50 -7.27 8.25 15.06
N ALA A 51 -7.28 8.32 13.73
CA ALA A 51 -8.46 8.25 12.90
C ALA A 51 -8.15 7.45 11.64
N LYS A 52 -8.59 6.19 11.58
CA LYS A 52 -8.33 5.30 10.44
C LYS A 52 -8.74 5.93 9.10
N GLN A 53 -9.84 6.69 9.07
CA GLN A 53 -10.33 7.37 7.86
C GLN A 53 -9.35 8.43 7.34
N ALA A 54 -8.50 9.01 8.19
CA ALA A 54 -7.52 10.02 7.80
C ALA A 54 -6.35 9.45 6.99
N MET A 55 -6.14 8.12 7.00
CA MET A 55 -5.09 7.48 6.18
C MET A 55 -5.28 7.78 4.69
N ALA A 56 -6.51 7.75 4.19
CA ALA A 56 -6.83 8.02 2.79
C ALA A 56 -6.46 9.47 2.38
N PRO A 57 -7.02 10.53 2.99
CA PRO A 57 -6.69 11.92 2.60
C PRO A 57 -5.22 12.25 2.81
N VAL A 58 -4.54 11.72 3.84
CA VAL A 58 -3.09 11.92 4.01
C VAL A 58 -2.30 11.27 2.88
N SER A 59 -2.67 10.05 2.45
CA SER A 59 -2.01 9.39 1.31
C SER A 59 -2.27 10.12 -0.01
N ILE A 60 -3.47 10.66 -0.22
CA ILE A 60 -3.81 11.49 -1.38
C ILE A 60 -3.00 12.77 -1.38
N ALA A 61 -2.94 13.49 -0.25
CA ALA A 61 -2.15 14.71 -0.11
C ALA A 61 -0.65 14.46 -0.37
N LEU A 62 -0.12 13.34 0.16
CA LEU A 62 1.25 12.90 -0.13
C LEU A 62 1.46 12.67 -1.63
N ALA A 63 0.57 11.93 -2.29
CA ALA A 63 0.66 11.65 -3.72
C ALA A 63 0.58 12.92 -4.57
N LEU A 64 -0.34 13.83 -4.26
CA LEU A 64 -0.49 15.11 -4.95
C LEU A 64 0.73 16.01 -4.75
N GLY A 65 1.28 16.06 -3.54
CA GLY A 65 2.53 16.79 -3.26
C GLY A 65 3.71 16.24 -4.06
N LEU A 66 3.86 14.91 -4.10
CA LEU A 66 4.87 14.25 -4.92
C LEU A 66 4.65 14.50 -6.41
N LEU A 67 3.40 14.47 -6.88
CA LEU A 67 3.06 14.74 -8.28
C LEU A 67 3.43 16.18 -8.67
N ALA A 68 3.06 17.16 -7.85
CA ALA A 68 3.40 18.57 -8.08
C ALA A 68 4.92 18.76 -8.20
N VAL A 69 5.69 18.22 -7.25
CA VAL A 69 7.15 18.27 -7.27
C VAL A 69 7.74 17.55 -8.48
N THR A 70 7.17 16.41 -8.88
CA THR A 70 7.63 15.66 -10.06
C THR A 70 7.33 16.43 -11.35
N LEU A 71 6.18 17.08 -11.46
CA LEU A 71 5.82 17.92 -12.60
C LEU A 71 6.72 19.15 -12.73
N CYS A 72 7.09 19.78 -11.62
CA CYS A 72 7.98 20.94 -11.59
C CYS A 72 9.42 20.58 -11.94
N ASN A 73 9.95 19.44 -11.48
CA ASN A 73 11.35 19.07 -11.68
C ASN A 73 11.58 18.24 -12.95
N GLN A 74 10.70 17.29 -13.23
CA GLN A 74 10.88 16.27 -14.26
C GLN A 74 9.53 15.82 -14.84
N ARG A 75 8.88 16.70 -15.62
CA ARG A 75 7.54 16.45 -16.18
C ARG A 75 7.38 15.10 -16.88
N ARG A 76 8.40 14.61 -17.58
CA ARG A 76 8.39 13.29 -18.24
C ARG A 76 8.32 12.12 -17.24
N SER A 77 8.97 12.27 -16.09
CA SER A 77 8.97 11.28 -15.00
C SER A 77 7.65 11.23 -14.24
N ALA A 78 6.75 12.21 -14.42
CA ALA A 78 5.43 12.21 -13.80
C ALA A 78 4.48 11.18 -14.42
N LEU A 79 4.78 10.68 -15.62
CA LEU A 79 3.98 9.67 -16.28
C LEU A 79 4.28 8.28 -15.69
N PRO A 80 3.24 7.48 -15.36
CA PRO A 80 3.38 6.06 -15.07
C PRO A 80 4.03 5.30 -16.23
N SER A 81 4.55 4.09 -15.96
CA SER A 81 5.02 3.21 -17.03
C SER A 81 3.90 2.91 -18.04
N LEU A 82 4.24 2.82 -19.34
CA LEU A 82 3.27 2.59 -20.40
C LEU A 82 2.39 1.35 -20.16
N SER A 83 2.98 0.26 -19.67
CA SER A 83 2.25 -0.97 -19.33
C SER A 83 1.16 -0.74 -18.28
N VAL A 84 1.43 0.08 -17.27
CA VAL A 84 0.45 0.42 -16.22
C VAL A 84 -0.64 1.34 -16.76
N VAL A 85 -0.28 2.33 -17.60
CA VAL A 85 -1.27 3.22 -18.24
C VAL A 85 -2.23 2.41 -19.12
N LEU A 86 -1.68 1.56 -20.00
CA LEU A 86 -2.48 0.73 -20.90
C LEU A 86 -3.38 -0.23 -20.13
N LEU A 87 -2.85 -0.90 -19.10
CA LEU A 87 -3.63 -1.84 -18.29
C LEU A 87 -4.75 -1.13 -17.52
N PHE A 88 -4.47 0.04 -16.96
CA PHE A 88 -5.49 0.85 -16.28
C PHE A 88 -6.55 1.36 -17.26
N ALA A 89 -6.15 1.82 -18.45
CA ALA A 89 -7.09 2.24 -19.49
C ALA A 89 -7.99 1.08 -19.92
N VAL A 90 -7.42 -0.10 -20.20
CA VAL A 90 -8.19 -1.32 -20.53
C VAL A 90 -9.15 -1.68 -19.41
N PHE A 91 -8.70 -1.63 -18.15
CA PHE A 91 -9.56 -1.91 -16.99
C PHE A 91 -10.71 -0.91 -16.88
N VAL A 92 -10.43 0.40 -16.99
CA VAL A 92 -11.47 1.43 -16.95
C VAL A 92 -12.44 1.29 -18.12
N THR A 93 -11.96 1.02 -19.33
CA THR A 93 -12.82 0.77 -20.49
C THR A 93 -13.68 -0.48 -20.29
N TYR A 94 -13.14 -1.53 -19.68
CA TYR A 94 -13.90 -2.73 -19.33
C TYR A 94 -14.99 -2.43 -18.30
N VAL A 95 -14.66 -1.70 -17.23
CA VAL A 95 -15.65 -1.25 -16.23
C VAL A 95 -16.70 -0.36 -16.90
N ALA A 96 -16.27 0.58 -17.74
CA ALA A 96 -17.12 1.47 -18.53
C ALA A 96 -18.00 0.79 -19.58
N GLY A 97 -17.57 -0.36 -20.12
CA GLY A 97 -18.31 -1.05 -21.17
C GLY A 97 -19.30 -2.07 -20.62
N VAL A 98 -18.93 -2.76 -19.54
CA VAL A 98 -19.66 -3.93 -19.04
C VAL A 98 -20.54 -3.60 -17.83
N HIS A 99 -20.15 -2.59 -17.05
CA HIS A 99 -20.76 -2.30 -15.76
C HIS A 99 -21.44 -0.92 -15.68
N LEU A 100 -21.52 -0.17 -16.80
CA LEU A 100 -22.07 1.20 -16.84
C LEU A 100 -23.58 1.35 -17.10
N PRO A 101 -24.33 0.38 -17.68
CA PRO A 101 -25.79 0.53 -17.74
C PRO A 101 -26.57 -0.71 -17.27
N PRO A 102 -27.69 -0.59 -16.50
CA PRO A 102 -28.09 0.39 -15.48
C PRO A 102 -28.46 -0.36 -14.17
N ALA A 103 -27.53 -0.50 -13.22
CA ALA A 103 -27.81 -1.17 -11.93
C ALA A 103 -27.38 -0.35 -10.70
N LEU A 104 -26.88 0.86 -10.92
CA LEU A 104 -26.28 1.72 -9.91
C LEU A 104 -27.00 3.06 -9.95
N GLY A 105 -27.56 3.48 -8.81
CA GLY A 105 -28.24 4.78 -8.70
C GLY A 105 -27.24 5.93 -8.85
N GLU A 106 -27.72 7.18 -8.91
CA GLU A 106 -26.82 8.36 -9.01
C GLU A 106 -25.77 8.41 -7.88
N ALA A 107 -26.09 7.87 -6.70
CA ALA A 107 -25.20 7.80 -5.54
C ALA A 107 -23.95 6.91 -5.75
N ASP A 108 -23.99 5.98 -6.72
CA ASP A 108 -22.94 4.97 -6.91
C ASP A 108 -21.82 5.43 -7.87
N TRP A 109 -22.06 6.48 -8.67
CA TRP A 109 -21.06 7.02 -9.60
C TRP A 109 -19.91 7.72 -8.89
N ALA A 110 -20.22 8.55 -7.89
CA ALA A 110 -19.21 9.26 -7.11
C ALA A 110 -18.28 8.29 -6.39
N GLU A 111 -18.84 7.21 -5.82
CA GLU A 111 -18.05 6.17 -5.15
C GLU A 111 -17.20 5.38 -6.15
N THR A 112 -17.73 5.07 -7.33
CA THR A 112 -16.98 4.42 -8.41
C THR A 112 -15.77 5.26 -8.83
N ILE A 113 -15.98 6.56 -9.07
CA ILE A 113 -14.91 7.50 -9.44
C ILE A 113 -13.88 7.59 -8.30
N ALA A 114 -14.30 7.67 -7.04
CA ALA A 114 -13.39 7.72 -5.91
C ALA A 114 -12.51 6.47 -5.81
N LYS A 115 -13.09 5.27 -5.98
CA LYS A 115 -12.36 3.98 -5.97
C LYS A 115 -11.36 3.88 -7.12
N LEU A 116 -11.77 4.24 -8.34
CA LEU A 116 -10.89 4.23 -9.52
C LEU A 116 -9.78 5.28 -9.41
N GLY A 117 -10.09 6.47 -8.88
CA GLY A 117 -9.12 7.53 -8.61
C GLY A 117 -8.09 7.08 -7.58
N MET A 118 -8.52 6.41 -6.50
CA MET A 118 -7.62 5.88 -5.49
C MET A 118 -6.72 4.77 -6.06
N LEU A 119 -7.26 3.87 -6.90
CA LEU A 119 -6.46 2.88 -7.62
C LEU A 119 -5.43 3.57 -8.53
N ALA A 120 -5.82 4.61 -9.28
CA ALA A 120 -4.91 5.37 -10.13
C ALA A 120 -3.76 6.00 -9.33
N ILE A 121 -4.04 6.55 -8.14
CA ILE A 121 -3.01 7.09 -7.24
C ILE A 121 -2.02 5.99 -6.81
N VAL A 122 -2.51 4.82 -6.41
CA VAL A 122 -1.64 3.70 -6.01
C VAL A 122 -0.76 3.25 -7.18
N LEU A 123 -1.33 3.09 -8.37
CA LEU A 123 -0.61 2.71 -9.59
C LEU A 123 0.42 3.78 -10.00
N TRP A 124 0.10 5.05 -9.82
CA TRP A 124 1.02 6.17 -10.04
C TRP A 124 2.19 6.13 -9.05
N LEU A 125 1.92 5.97 -7.75
CA LEU A 125 2.96 5.82 -6.72
C LEU A 125 3.86 4.61 -6.99
N ALA A 126 3.30 3.52 -7.53
CA ALA A 126 4.04 2.32 -7.89
C ALA A 126 4.99 2.50 -9.08
N SER A 127 4.60 3.26 -10.10
CA SER A 127 5.25 3.20 -11.42
C SER A 127 5.79 4.53 -11.97
N ALA A 128 5.38 5.68 -11.44
CA ALA A 128 5.92 6.97 -11.87
C ALA A 128 7.33 7.23 -11.28
N GLY A 129 8.11 8.10 -11.91
CA GLY A 129 9.49 8.44 -11.53
C GLY A 129 9.62 9.51 -10.43
N TRP A 130 8.67 9.60 -9.49
CA TRP A 130 8.64 10.63 -8.44
C TRP A 130 9.84 10.60 -7.48
N ASN A 131 10.53 9.46 -7.39
CA ASN A 131 11.68 9.28 -6.50
C ASN A 131 13.02 9.76 -7.10
N GLY A 132 13.04 10.14 -8.39
CA GLY A 132 14.26 10.60 -9.07
C GLY A 132 14.93 11.83 -8.45
N PRO A 133 14.19 12.87 -8.04
CA PRO A 133 14.76 14.07 -7.40
C PRO A 133 15.25 13.86 -5.95
N ILE A 134 15.04 12.68 -5.35
CA ILE A 134 15.36 12.43 -3.94
C ILE A 134 16.86 12.17 -3.81
N ARG A 135 17.53 13.05 -3.06
CA ARG A 135 18.96 12.90 -2.76
C ARG A 135 19.18 11.86 -1.66
N SER A 136 20.24 11.05 -1.81
CA SER A 136 20.58 9.98 -0.87
C SER A 136 20.84 10.50 0.56
N ASP A 137 21.44 11.69 0.71
CA ASP A 137 21.71 12.34 2.00
C ASP A 137 20.44 12.72 2.77
N ARG A 138 19.27 12.78 2.12
CA ARG A 138 17.98 13.08 2.76
C ARG A 138 17.20 11.84 3.19
N LEU A 139 17.59 10.64 2.79
CA LEU A 139 16.87 9.41 3.13
C LEU A 139 16.87 9.13 4.63
N ALA A 140 17.98 9.40 5.32
CA ALA A 140 18.06 9.27 6.78
C ALA A 140 17.11 10.24 7.50
N PHE A 141 16.95 11.45 6.98
CA PHE A 141 15.99 12.44 7.50
C PHE A 141 14.55 11.95 7.35
N ILE A 142 14.17 11.52 6.14
CA ILE A 142 12.82 10.98 5.87
C ILE A 142 12.53 9.78 6.78
N ALA A 143 13.49 8.84 6.90
CA ALA A 143 13.34 7.64 7.71
C ALA A 143 13.14 7.95 9.21
N ARG A 144 13.86 8.93 9.76
CA ARG A 144 13.72 9.35 11.17
C ARG A 144 12.35 9.99 11.44
N TRP A 145 11.84 10.80 10.52
CA TRP A 145 10.49 11.37 10.66
C TRP A 145 9.40 10.33 10.54
N ALA A 146 9.53 9.38 9.61
CA ALA A 146 8.63 8.24 9.53
C ALA A 146 8.66 7.40 10.84
N LEU A 147 9.84 7.19 11.42
CA LEU A 147 9.99 6.51 12.71
C LEU A 147 9.34 7.29 13.87
N ALA A 148 9.52 8.61 13.91
CA ALA A 148 8.88 9.46 14.92
C ALA A 148 7.35 9.39 14.81
N GLY A 149 6.82 9.39 13.59
CA GLY A 149 5.39 9.25 13.37
C GLY A 149 4.86 7.87 13.78
N LEU A 150 5.61 6.81 13.45
CA LEU A 150 5.32 5.44 13.90
C LEU A 150 5.33 5.35 15.42
N ALA A 151 6.30 5.97 16.10
CA ALA A 151 6.40 5.97 17.56
C ALA A 151 5.19 6.64 18.22
N ILE A 152 4.82 7.85 17.75
CA ILE A 152 3.67 8.58 18.28
C ILE A 152 2.37 7.82 18.00
N GLY A 153 2.18 7.32 16.77
CA GLY A 153 0.99 6.53 16.42
C GLY A 153 0.87 5.24 17.22
N SER A 154 1.99 4.55 17.48
CA SER A 154 2.01 3.33 18.29
C SER A 154 1.73 3.63 19.76
N ALA A 155 2.33 4.69 20.32
CA ALA A 155 2.06 5.13 21.68
C ALA A 155 0.58 5.50 21.86
N PHE A 156 -0.02 6.18 20.89
CA PHE A 156 -1.45 6.50 20.90
C PHE A 156 -2.32 5.23 20.90
N LEU A 157 -2.08 4.27 20.00
CA LEU A 157 -2.89 3.05 19.96
C LEU A 157 -2.72 2.19 21.22
N LEU A 158 -1.50 2.07 21.74
CA LEU A 158 -1.26 1.33 22.98
C LEU A 158 -1.97 2.00 24.15
N MET A 159 -1.99 3.32 24.20
CA MET A 159 -2.75 4.08 25.20
C MET A 159 -4.26 3.81 25.07
N GLU A 160 -4.84 3.88 23.88
CA GLU A 160 -6.25 3.55 23.64
C GLU A 160 -6.60 2.10 24.01
N LEU A 161 -5.73 1.14 23.67
CA LEU A 161 -5.96 -0.27 23.94
C LEU A 161 -5.77 -0.66 25.41
N THR A 162 -4.89 0.03 26.14
CA THR A 162 -4.54 -0.33 27.53
C THR A 162 -5.40 0.39 28.56
N PHE A 163 -5.82 1.62 28.28
CA PHE A 163 -6.53 2.49 29.23
C PHE A 163 -8.02 2.67 28.89
N ASP A 164 -8.61 1.67 28.23
CA ASP A 164 -10.04 1.67 27.88
C ASP A 164 -10.46 2.91 27.05
N SER A 165 -9.66 3.19 26.01
CA SER A 165 -9.94 4.18 24.96
C SER A 165 -10.19 5.62 25.48
N PRO A 166 -9.30 6.20 26.31
CA PRO A 166 -9.62 7.41 27.04
C PRO A 166 -9.72 8.65 26.13
N PHE A 167 -8.95 8.74 25.04
CA PHE A 167 -9.11 9.83 24.09
C PHE A 167 -10.44 9.70 23.34
N ARG A 168 -10.83 8.49 22.95
CA ARG A 168 -12.14 8.26 22.31
C ARG A 168 -13.29 8.60 23.25
N ARG A 169 -13.22 8.19 24.52
CA ARG A 169 -14.24 8.53 25.51
C ARG A 169 -14.37 10.04 25.67
N LEU A 170 -13.24 10.74 25.76
CA LEU A 170 -13.20 12.20 25.87
C LEU A 170 -13.74 12.88 24.60
N SER A 171 -13.31 12.46 23.41
CA SER A 171 -13.67 13.10 22.13
C SER A 171 -15.16 12.98 21.82
N ASP A 172 -15.77 11.87 22.21
CA ASP A 172 -17.16 11.55 21.91
C ASP A 172 -18.11 11.81 23.08
N GLY A 173 -17.59 12.21 24.25
CA GLY A 173 -18.39 12.39 25.46
C GLY A 173 -19.02 11.08 25.96
N LEU A 174 -18.33 9.94 25.81
CA LEU A 174 -18.87 8.64 26.21
C LEU A 174 -18.76 8.43 27.71
N ALA A 175 -19.85 8.00 28.34
CA ALA A 175 -19.87 7.57 29.74
C ALA A 175 -18.96 6.34 29.95
N ALA A 176 -18.40 6.19 31.15
CA ALA A 176 -17.54 5.06 31.51
C ALA A 176 -18.21 3.69 31.34
N SER A 177 -19.54 3.62 31.42
CA SER A 177 -20.32 2.39 31.23
C SER A 177 -20.41 1.92 29.78
N VAL A 178 -20.12 2.79 28.80
CA VAL A 178 -20.19 2.41 27.38
C VAL A 178 -19.03 1.46 27.08
N VAL A 179 -19.35 0.25 26.60
CA VAL A 179 -18.35 -0.72 26.14
C VAL A 179 -17.88 -0.32 24.74
N ILE A 180 -16.57 -0.16 24.58
CA ILE A 180 -15.93 0.12 23.29
C ILE A 180 -15.32 -1.17 22.77
N ASP A 181 -15.73 -1.60 21.58
CA ASP A 181 -15.18 -2.79 20.94
C ASP A 181 -13.70 -2.57 20.55
N PRO A 182 -12.75 -3.34 21.12
CA PRO A 182 -11.33 -3.24 20.79
C PRO A 182 -11.03 -3.50 19.30
N ALA A 183 -11.90 -4.25 18.60
CA ALA A 183 -11.73 -4.57 17.19
C ALA A 183 -11.67 -3.32 16.29
N ARG A 184 -12.16 -2.16 16.77
CA ARG A 184 -12.04 -0.88 16.03
C ARG A 184 -10.58 -0.50 15.78
N TYR A 185 -9.66 -0.88 16.66
CA TYR A 185 -8.25 -0.53 16.59
C TYR A 185 -7.43 -1.53 15.75
N ASN A 186 -8.03 -2.64 15.29
CA ASN A 186 -7.35 -3.63 14.45
C ASN A 186 -6.80 -3.02 13.16
N ARG A 187 -7.58 -2.18 12.48
CA ARG A 187 -7.17 -1.57 11.22
C ARG A 187 -5.95 -0.64 11.36
N PRO A 188 -5.95 0.37 12.25
CA PRO A 188 -4.77 1.20 12.43
C PRO A 188 -3.58 0.41 12.97
N ALA A 189 -3.77 -0.58 13.85
CA ALA A 189 -2.69 -1.44 14.34
C ALA A 189 -2.01 -2.24 13.21
N VAL A 190 -2.80 -2.90 12.35
CA VAL A 190 -2.30 -3.58 11.14
C VAL A 190 -1.62 -2.60 10.18
N GLY A 191 -2.12 -1.36 10.08
CA GLY A 191 -1.50 -0.30 9.30
C GLY A 191 -0.09 0.06 9.77
N LEU A 192 0.10 0.24 11.08
CA LEU A 192 1.41 0.51 11.67
C LEU A 192 2.38 -0.67 11.50
N LEU A 193 1.88 -1.90 11.68
CA LEU A 193 2.66 -3.12 11.41
C LEU A 193 3.16 -3.14 9.96
N LEU A 194 2.26 -2.98 8.98
CA LEU A 194 2.61 -3.04 7.55
C LEU A 194 3.58 -1.92 7.14
N LEU A 195 3.43 -0.71 7.69
CA LEU A 195 4.36 0.39 7.45
C LEU A 195 5.74 0.14 8.09
N SER A 196 5.78 -0.52 9.25
CA SER A 196 7.03 -0.78 9.96
C SER A 196 7.98 -1.71 9.20
N LEU A 197 7.48 -2.62 8.38
CA LEU A 197 8.27 -3.61 7.63
C LEU A 197 9.24 -2.95 6.63
N PRO A 198 8.77 -2.17 5.63
CA PRO A 198 9.68 -1.50 4.71
C PRO A 198 10.45 -0.36 5.37
N LEU A 199 9.88 0.28 6.40
CA LEU A 199 10.55 1.32 7.16
C LEU A 199 11.77 0.77 7.92
N ALA A 200 11.67 -0.44 8.48
CA ALA A 200 12.80 -1.11 9.12
C ALA A 200 13.93 -1.36 8.11
N GLY A 201 13.62 -1.76 6.88
CA GLY A 201 14.61 -1.89 5.80
C GLY A 201 15.29 -0.57 5.45
N LEU A 202 14.51 0.50 5.31
CA LEU A 202 15.03 1.85 5.07
C LEU A 202 15.93 2.31 6.23
N LEU A 203 15.49 2.17 7.48
CA LEU A 203 16.24 2.56 8.67
C LEU A 203 17.52 1.74 8.83
N ALA A 204 17.49 0.43 8.58
CA ALA A 204 18.67 -0.42 8.68
C ALA A 204 19.79 0.04 7.74
N ARG A 205 19.43 0.50 6.54
CA ARG A 205 20.38 1.00 5.52
C ARG A 205 20.84 2.42 5.77
N GLN A 206 19.94 3.31 6.18
CA GLN A 206 20.19 4.76 6.20
C GLN A 206 20.55 5.33 7.57
N VAL A 207 20.23 4.62 8.66
CA VAL A 207 20.40 5.12 10.04
C VAL A 207 21.09 4.10 10.94
N GLY A 208 20.69 2.83 10.88
CA GLY A 208 21.31 1.71 11.59
C GLY A 208 20.31 0.67 12.09
N ARG A 209 20.80 -0.56 12.32
CA ARG A 209 19.97 -1.73 12.69
C ARG A 209 19.17 -1.56 13.98
N ARG A 210 19.66 -0.78 14.95
CA ARG A 210 18.92 -0.48 16.19
C ARG A 210 17.59 0.24 15.90
N HIS A 211 17.61 1.22 15.00
CA HIS A 211 16.39 1.95 14.61
C HIS A 211 15.42 1.05 13.83
N ALA A 212 15.94 0.13 13.03
CA ALA A 212 15.12 -0.88 12.35
C ALA A 212 14.40 -1.79 13.36
N LEU A 213 15.10 -2.27 14.38
CA LEU A 213 14.49 -3.06 15.45
C LEU A 213 13.41 -2.25 16.18
N VAL A 214 13.69 -1.00 16.53
CA VAL A 214 12.69 -0.11 17.16
C VAL A 214 11.46 0.05 16.27
N ALA A 215 11.61 0.24 14.96
CA ALA A 215 10.47 0.33 14.04
C ALA A 215 9.62 -0.94 14.06
N LEU A 216 10.24 -2.12 13.99
CA LEU A 216 9.53 -3.40 14.04
C LEU A 216 8.78 -3.60 15.36
N LEU A 217 9.41 -3.25 16.49
CA LEU A 217 8.77 -3.34 17.81
C LEU A 217 7.58 -2.39 17.93
N LEU A 218 7.71 -1.16 17.43
CA LEU A 218 6.63 -0.17 17.41
C LEU A 218 5.45 -0.63 16.53
N GLY A 219 5.72 -1.22 15.36
CA GLY A 219 4.65 -1.78 14.51
C GLY A 219 3.99 -3.02 15.10
N LEU A 220 4.76 -3.90 15.74
CA LEU A 220 4.28 -5.16 16.29
C LEU A 220 3.47 -4.99 17.58
N ALA A 221 3.87 -4.09 18.47
CA ALA A 221 3.23 -3.97 19.79
C ALA A 221 1.72 -3.65 19.74
N PRO A 222 1.23 -2.67 18.95
CA PRO A 222 -0.21 -2.43 18.79
C PRO A 222 -0.94 -3.60 18.11
N ALA A 223 -0.28 -4.29 17.16
CA ALA A 223 -0.87 -5.45 16.48
C ALA A 223 -1.07 -6.64 17.44
N LEU A 224 -0.14 -6.84 18.39
CA LEU A 224 -0.30 -7.80 19.48
C LEU A 224 -1.39 -7.38 20.46
N ALA A 225 -1.37 -6.13 20.92
CA ALA A 225 -2.33 -5.61 21.88
C ALA A 225 -3.79 -5.60 21.37
N SER A 226 -3.99 -5.37 20.06
CA SER A 226 -5.31 -5.38 19.42
C SER A 226 -5.89 -6.79 19.21
N GLN A 227 -5.11 -7.85 19.47
CA GLN A 227 -5.52 -9.25 19.26
C GLN A 227 -5.97 -9.55 17.82
N SER A 228 -5.41 -8.83 16.84
CA SER A 228 -5.72 -9.03 15.43
C SER A 228 -5.05 -10.30 14.89
N ALA A 229 -5.81 -11.41 14.81
CA ALA A 229 -5.32 -12.67 14.23
C ALA A 229 -4.74 -12.50 12.80
N ALA A 230 -5.36 -11.65 11.97
CA ALA A 230 -4.85 -11.33 10.64
C ALA A 230 -3.50 -10.60 10.69
N GLY A 231 -3.33 -9.67 11.64
CA GLY A 231 -2.06 -8.98 11.89
C GLY A 231 -0.96 -9.95 12.34
N TRP A 232 -1.28 -10.89 13.23
CA TRP A 232 -0.32 -11.90 13.70
C TRP A 232 0.12 -12.83 12.57
N LEU A 233 -0.83 -13.31 11.76
CA LEU A 233 -0.52 -14.13 10.59
C LEU A 233 0.35 -13.35 9.59
N ALA A 234 0.03 -12.09 9.31
CA ALA A 234 0.82 -11.24 8.42
C ALA A 234 2.25 -11.03 8.95
N ALA A 235 2.43 -10.78 10.26
CA ALA A 235 3.74 -10.63 10.87
C ALA A 235 4.57 -11.92 10.80
N LEU A 236 3.95 -13.07 11.09
CA LEU A 236 4.60 -14.38 11.03
C LEU A 236 5.06 -14.72 9.61
N ILE A 237 4.18 -14.57 8.62
CA ILE A 237 4.50 -14.83 7.21
C ILE A 237 5.57 -13.86 6.73
N ALA A 238 5.49 -12.57 7.09
CA ALA A 238 6.51 -11.59 6.73
C ALA A 238 7.88 -11.95 7.31
N ALA A 239 7.95 -12.40 8.56
CA ALA A 239 9.19 -12.83 9.19
C ALA A 239 9.78 -14.06 8.50
N LEU A 240 8.96 -15.08 8.20
CA LEU A 240 9.38 -16.28 7.49
C LEU A 240 9.89 -15.95 6.08
N VAL A 241 9.13 -15.14 5.33
CA VAL A 241 9.50 -14.67 3.99
C VAL A 241 10.76 -13.84 4.03
N TYR A 242 10.91 -12.93 4.98
CA TYR A 242 12.14 -12.15 5.14
C TYR A 242 13.34 -13.08 5.34
N VAL A 243 13.29 -13.96 6.34
CA VAL A 243 14.41 -14.86 6.69
C VAL A 243 14.79 -15.72 5.49
N THR A 244 13.83 -16.39 4.86
CA THR A 244 14.09 -17.26 3.71
C THR A 244 14.57 -16.50 2.47
N ALA A 245 14.04 -15.30 2.21
CA ALA A 245 14.44 -14.46 1.09
C ALA A 245 15.87 -13.90 1.23
N ARG A 246 16.44 -13.84 2.45
CA ARG A 246 17.86 -13.51 2.62
C ARG A 246 18.79 -14.52 1.95
N TRP A 247 18.36 -15.78 1.84
CA TRP A 247 19.17 -16.87 1.29
C TRP A 247 18.73 -17.26 -0.13
N ARG A 248 17.41 -17.28 -0.37
CA ARG A 248 16.82 -17.83 -1.60
C ARG A 248 15.73 -16.90 -2.17
N PRO A 249 16.02 -15.61 -2.45
CA PRO A 249 14.99 -14.64 -2.83
C PRO A 249 14.26 -15.01 -4.12
N ARG A 250 14.95 -15.59 -5.11
CA ARG A 250 14.34 -16.07 -6.35
C ARG A 250 13.32 -17.18 -6.09
N ALA A 251 13.66 -18.16 -5.25
CA ALA A 251 12.77 -19.26 -4.92
C ALA A 251 11.54 -18.77 -4.14
N VAL A 252 11.74 -17.86 -3.18
CA VAL A 252 10.65 -17.25 -2.41
C VAL A 252 9.72 -16.44 -3.31
N LEU A 253 10.27 -15.66 -4.25
CA LEU A 253 9.47 -14.93 -5.23
C LEU A 253 8.64 -15.90 -6.09
N ILE A 254 9.26 -16.93 -6.68
CA ILE A 254 8.55 -17.89 -7.54
C ILE A 254 7.48 -18.65 -6.74
N ALA A 255 7.82 -19.22 -5.59
CA ALA A 255 6.87 -19.96 -4.76
C ALA A 255 5.73 -19.06 -4.28
N GLY A 256 6.04 -17.84 -3.85
CA GLY A 256 5.04 -16.85 -3.44
C GLY A 256 4.11 -16.44 -4.59
N SER A 257 4.65 -16.24 -5.80
CA SER A 257 3.86 -15.95 -6.99
C SER A 257 2.95 -17.12 -7.38
N VAL A 258 3.48 -18.35 -7.42
CA VAL A 258 2.69 -19.56 -7.73
C VAL A 258 1.57 -19.75 -6.71
N LEU A 259 1.88 -19.64 -5.41
CA LEU A 259 0.89 -19.72 -4.35
C LEU A 259 -0.17 -18.64 -4.49
N THR A 260 0.23 -17.39 -4.74
CA THR A 260 -0.70 -16.27 -4.90
C THR A 260 -1.62 -16.48 -6.10
N VAL A 261 -1.09 -16.90 -7.25
CA VAL A 261 -1.89 -17.23 -8.44
C VAL A 261 -2.89 -18.34 -8.13
N GLY A 262 -2.43 -19.43 -7.50
CA GLY A 262 -3.27 -20.55 -7.12
C GLY A 262 -4.40 -20.14 -6.16
N LEU A 263 -4.09 -19.33 -5.14
CA LEU A 263 -5.08 -18.83 -4.19
C LEU A 263 -6.06 -17.85 -4.83
N VAL A 264 -5.61 -16.95 -5.69
CA VAL A 264 -6.48 -15.97 -6.36
C VAL A 264 -7.43 -16.66 -7.33
N ILE A 265 -6.94 -17.57 -8.17
CA ILE A 265 -7.78 -18.32 -9.13
C ILE A 265 -8.69 -19.31 -8.39
N GLY A 266 -8.15 -20.04 -7.42
CA GLY A 266 -8.85 -21.07 -6.68
C GLY A 266 -9.72 -20.58 -5.52
N ALA A 267 -9.76 -19.27 -5.22
CA ALA A 267 -10.47 -18.74 -4.06
C ALA A 267 -11.93 -19.22 -3.95
N PRO A 268 -12.76 -19.20 -5.02
CA PRO A 268 -14.17 -19.58 -4.89
C PRO A 268 -14.38 -21.05 -4.44
N PRO A 269 -13.82 -22.07 -5.14
CA PRO A 269 -14.00 -23.45 -4.69
C PRO A 269 -13.29 -23.76 -3.37
N LEU A 270 -12.12 -23.16 -3.11
CA LEU A 270 -11.37 -23.38 -1.86
C LEU A 270 -12.16 -22.89 -0.64
N LEU A 271 -12.76 -21.70 -0.72
CA LEU A 271 -13.45 -21.10 0.42
C LEU A 271 -14.86 -21.68 0.62
N THR A 272 -15.53 -22.07 -0.47
CA THR A 272 -16.75 -22.92 -0.39
C THR A 272 -16.43 -24.23 0.37
N ALA A 273 -15.35 -24.92 -0.02
CA ALA A 273 -14.95 -26.18 0.62
C ALA A 273 -14.59 -25.98 2.10
N ALA A 274 -13.91 -24.88 2.44
CA ALA A 274 -13.59 -24.52 3.82
C ALA A 274 -14.86 -24.34 4.68
N TYR A 275 -15.86 -23.60 4.17
CA TYR A 275 -17.15 -23.43 4.84
C TYR A 275 -17.89 -24.77 4.99
N GLN A 276 -18.02 -25.55 3.92
CA GLN A 276 -18.70 -26.84 4.00
C GLN A 276 -18.02 -27.83 4.95
N THR A 277 -16.69 -27.76 5.06
CA THR A 277 -15.93 -28.60 5.99
C THR A 277 -16.12 -28.13 7.42
N SER A 278 -16.11 -26.82 7.68
CA SER A 278 -16.33 -26.29 9.03
C SER A 278 -17.72 -26.63 9.57
N VAL A 279 -18.75 -26.58 8.72
CA VAL A 279 -20.11 -26.99 9.07
C VAL A 279 -20.17 -28.50 9.31
N ARG A 280 -19.64 -29.32 8.38
CA ARG A 280 -19.69 -30.79 8.50
C ARG A 280 -18.94 -31.35 9.71
N GLN A 281 -17.85 -30.69 10.11
CA GLN A 281 -17.01 -31.12 11.23
C GLN A 281 -17.30 -30.34 12.52
N GLU A 282 -18.32 -29.47 12.53
CA GLU A 282 -18.70 -28.64 13.69
C GLU A 282 -17.51 -27.89 14.31
N ILE A 283 -16.60 -27.38 13.47
CA ILE A 283 -15.35 -26.76 13.93
C ILE A 283 -15.68 -25.46 14.68
N ALA A 284 -15.45 -25.47 16.00
CA ALA A 284 -15.60 -24.29 16.84
C ALA A 284 -14.53 -23.25 16.49
N MET A 285 -14.97 -22.07 16.06
CA MET A 285 -14.10 -20.95 15.67
C MET A 285 -14.63 -19.63 16.23
N PRO A 286 -13.78 -18.59 16.35
CA PRO A 286 -14.24 -17.26 16.72
C PRO A 286 -15.34 -16.77 15.77
N LEU A 287 -16.34 -16.09 16.33
CA LEU A 287 -17.52 -15.61 15.59
C LEU A 287 -17.14 -14.82 14.32
N SER A 288 -16.12 -13.97 14.41
CA SER A 288 -15.64 -13.15 13.30
C SER A 288 -15.06 -13.97 12.14
N PHE A 289 -14.59 -15.19 12.40
CA PHE A 289 -14.12 -16.09 11.36
C PHE A 289 -15.26 -16.89 10.74
N THR A 290 -16.23 -17.34 11.55
CA THR A 290 -17.45 -17.99 11.05
C THR A 290 -18.23 -17.07 10.11
N ASP A 291 -18.42 -15.80 10.50
CA ASP A 291 -19.09 -14.80 9.65
C ASP A 291 -18.37 -14.61 8.30
N ARG A 292 -17.03 -14.59 8.30
CA ARG A 292 -16.25 -14.51 7.04
C ARG A 292 -16.43 -15.74 6.15
N LEU A 293 -16.44 -16.95 6.72
CA LEU A 293 -16.66 -18.16 5.92
C LEU A 293 -18.03 -18.15 5.24
N GLU A 294 -19.07 -17.68 5.94
CA GLU A 294 -20.43 -17.54 5.38
C GLU A 294 -20.48 -16.49 4.27
N ILE A 295 -19.82 -15.34 4.46
CA ILE A 295 -19.65 -14.31 3.43
C ILE A 295 -18.91 -14.86 2.21
N TRP A 296 -17.86 -15.67 2.42
CA TRP A 296 -17.05 -16.23 1.33
C TRP A 296 -17.78 -17.31 0.55
N ASP A 297 -18.60 -18.13 1.21
CA ASP A 297 -19.49 -19.11 0.57
C ASP A 297 -20.55 -18.39 -0.28
N HIS A 298 -21.20 -17.36 0.28
CA HIS A 298 -22.16 -16.53 -0.45
C HIS A 298 -21.54 -15.83 -1.67
N ALA A 299 -20.38 -15.22 -1.50
CA ALA A 299 -19.64 -14.61 -2.61
C ALA A 299 -19.27 -15.66 -3.69
N SER A 300 -18.92 -16.88 -3.28
CA SER A 300 -18.61 -17.97 -4.22
C SER A 300 -19.83 -18.40 -5.02
N ASP A 301 -21.01 -18.46 -4.41
CA ASP A 301 -22.28 -18.71 -5.12
C ASP A 301 -22.60 -17.58 -6.11
N ALA A 302 -22.36 -16.32 -5.74
CA ALA A 302 -22.54 -15.16 -6.61
C ALA A 302 -21.60 -15.19 -7.83
N ILE A 303 -20.36 -15.66 -7.66
CA ILE A 303 -19.38 -15.79 -8.75
C ILE A 303 -19.85 -16.81 -9.80
N ARG A 304 -20.51 -17.90 -9.38
CA ARG A 304 -21.03 -18.91 -10.33
C ARG A 304 -22.10 -18.36 -11.28
N GLN A 305 -22.77 -17.27 -10.90
CA GLN A 305 -23.81 -16.64 -11.72
C GLN A 305 -23.22 -15.75 -12.82
N ALA A 306 -22.04 -15.15 -12.58
CA ALA A 306 -21.37 -14.27 -13.53
C ALA A 306 -19.83 -14.49 -13.55
N PRO A 307 -19.35 -15.70 -13.91
CA PRO A 307 -17.95 -16.08 -13.69
C PRO A 307 -16.95 -15.31 -14.57
N TRP A 308 -17.38 -14.84 -15.74
CA TRP A 308 -16.49 -14.18 -16.70
C TRP A 308 -16.40 -12.67 -16.47
N THR A 309 -17.55 -12.03 -16.26
CA THR A 309 -17.68 -10.57 -16.20
C THR A 309 -17.90 -10.03 -14.80
N GLY A 310 -18.27 -10.86 -13.82
CA GLY A 310 -18.72 -10.40 -12.51
C GLY A 310 -20.02 -9.59 -12.59
N GLN A 311 -20.37 -8.97 -11.47
CA GLN A 311 -21.63 -8.27 -11.22
C GLN A 311 -21.47 -6.74 -11.06
N GLY A 312 -20.26 -6.22 -11.25
CA GLY A 312 -19.97 -4.78 -11.23
C GLY A 312 -19.32 -4.29 -9.96
N LEU A 313 -18.64 -3.14 -10.07
CA LEU A 313 -17.88 -2.52 -8.97
C LEU A 313 -18.82 -2.23 -7.79
N GLY A 314 -18.44 -2.68 -6.60
CA GLY A 314 -19.22 -2.47 -5.38
C GLY A 314 -20.45 -3.36 -5.22
N SER A 315 -20.73 -4.27 -6.16
CA SER A 315 -21.90 -5.18 -6.13
C SER A 315 -22.01 -6.04 -4.87
N VAL A 316 -20.89 -6.34 -4.18
CA VAL A 316 -20.86 -7.15 -2.95
C VAL A 316 -21.89 -6.70 -1.91
N ARG A 317 -22.06 -5.39 -1.72
CA ARG A 317 -23.00 -4.83 -0.72
C ARG A 317 -24.47 -4.93 -1.11
N HIS A 318 -24.74 -5.29 -2.35
CA HIS A 318 -26.07 -5.42 -2.93
C HIS A 318 -26.41 -6.87 -3.29
N LEU A 319 -25.50 -7.83 -3.01
CA LEU A 319 -25.76 -9.24 -3.27
C LEU A 319 -26.94 -9.71 -2.41
N PRO A 320 -28.04 -10.16 -3.04
CA PRO A 320 -29.18 -10.67 -2.28
C PRO A 320 -28.84 -12.00 -1.62
N LEU A 321 -29.39 -12.22 -0.42
CA LEU A 321 -29.42 -13.53 0.21
C LEU A 321 -30.78 -14.18 -0.05
N SER A 322 -30.79 -15.43 -0.49
CA SER A 322 -31.99 -16.28 -0.54
C SER A 322 -32.46 -16.69 0.85
N ASP A 323 -33.72 -17.13 0.97
CA ASP A 323 -34.26 -17.64 2.25
C ASP A 323 -33.49 -18.88 2.73
N GLU A 324 -33.04 -19.74 1.83
CA GLU A 324 -32.19 -20.90 2.13
C GLU A 324 -30.83 -20.46 2.70
N GLN A 325 -30.18 -19.47 2.10
CA GLN A 325 -28.91 -18.94 2.63
C GLN A 325 -29.12 -18.29 3.99
N ARG A 326 -30.21 -17.53 4.18
CA ARG A 326 -30.54 -16.94 5.47
C ARG A 326 -30.86 -17.97 6.52
N SER A 327 -31.44 -19.13 6.20
CA SER A 327 -31.66 -20.20 7.18
C SER A 327 -30.37 -20.98 7.48
N ARG A 328 -29.53 -21.21 6.46
CA ARG A 328 -28.25 -21.95 6.56
C ARG A 328 -27.17 -21.21 7.36
N TYR A 329 -26.99 -19.91 7.13
CA TYR A 329 -25.93 -19.13 7.77
C TYR A 329 -26.27 -18.81 9.23
N ARG A 330 -25.28 -18.70 10.10
CA ARG A 330 -25.47 -18.38 11.52
C ARG A 330 -25.46 -16.88 11.77
N TYR A 331 -24.56 -16.15 11.13
CA TYR A 331 -24.30 -14.73 11.41
C TYR A 331 -24.52 -13.84 10.18
N HIS A 332 -24.23 -14.34 8.98
CA HIS A 332 -24.40 -13.60 7.74
C HIS A 332 -25.87 -13.57 7.29
N LYS A 333 -26.63 -12.62 7.85
CA LYS A 333 -28.09 -12.49 7.61
C LYS A 333 -28.48 -11.30 6.73
N ALA A 334 -27.53 -10.43 6.42
CA ALA A 334 -27.72 -9.24 5.59
C ALA A 334 -26.51 -9.06 4.66
N PRO A 335 -26.66 -8.36 3.52
CA PRO A 335 -25.57 -8.15 2.58
C PRO A 335 -24.31 -7.58 3.25
N ALA A 336 -23.16 -8.19 2.98
CA ALA A 336 -21.91 -7.78 3.56
C ALA A 336 -21.42 -6.49 2.91
N THR A 337 -20.88 -5.56 3.70
CA THR A 337 -20.31 -4.32 3.14
C THR A 337 -19.14 -4.56 2.18
N HIS A 338 -18.44 -5.70 2.32
CA HIS A 338 -17.36 -6.17 1.47
C HIS A 338 -17.04 -7.65 1.77
N ALA A 339 -16.30 -8.31 0.87
CA ALA A 339 -16.04 -9.75 0.96
C ALA A 339 -14.95 -10.13 1.99
N HIS A 340 -14.26 -9.17 2.63
CA HIS A 340 -13.07 -9.43 3.48
C HIS A 340 -11.93 -10.23 2.81
N ASN A 341 -11.99 -10.43 1.50
CA ASN A 341 -11.01 -11.14 0.69
C ASN A 341 -10.96 -10.48 -0.69
N ALA A 342 -9.80 -9.95 -1.06
CA ALA A 342 -9.61 -9.20 -2.30
C ALA A 342 -9.77 -10.08 -3.55
N ALA A 343 -9.42 -11.36 -3.51
CA ALA A 343 -9.60 -12.26 -4.64
C ALA A 343 -11.09 -12.51 -4.91
N LEU A 344 -11.85 -12.88 -3.87
CA LEU A 344 -13.30 -13.02 -4.00
C LEU A 344 -13.97 -11.71 -4.41
N GLN A 345 -13.51 -10.58 -3.90
CA GLN A 345 -14.04 -9.28 -4.29
C GLN A 345 -13.81 -8.98 -5.77
N ILE A 346 -12.62 -9.27 -6.31
CA ILE A 346 -12.35 -9.12 -7.75
C ILE A 346 -13.20 -10.09 -8.56
N TRP A 347 -13.32 -11.35 -8.14
CA TRP A 347 -14.16 -12.33 -8.82
C TRP A 347 -15.63 -11.91 -8.87
N VAL A 348 -16.22 -11.51 -7.74
CA VAL A 348 -17.62 -11.08 -7.69
C VAL A 348 -17.84 -9.87 -8.58
N GLU A 349 -16.97 -8.87 -8.50
CA GLU A 349 -17.22 -7.58 -9.15
C GLU A 349 -16.81 -7.58 -10.63
N PHE A 350 -15.81 -8.37 -11.03
CA PHE A 350 -15.20 -8.32 -12.37
C PHE A 350 -14.94 -9.68 -13.04
N GLY A 351 -15.27 -10.78 -12.37
CA GLY A 351 -15.09 -12.13 -12.89
C GLY A 351 -13.65 -12.47 -13.27
N ALA A 352 -13.50 -13.47 -14.14
CA ALA A 352 -12.21 -13.93 -14.64
C ALA A 352 -11.41 -12.82 -15.36
N ILE A 353 -12.08 -11.86 -16.01
CA ILE A 353 -11.41 -10.74 -16.67
C ILE A 353 -10.69 -9.85 -15.65
N GLY A 354 -11.37 -9.47 -14.56
CA GLY A 354 -10.75 -8.73 -13.47
C GLY A 354 -9.60 -9.48 -12.80
N ILE A 355 -9.75 -10.80 -12.64
CA ILE A 355 -8.67 -11.66 -12.12
C ILE A 355 -7.46 -11.64 -13.04
N ALA A 356 -7.64 -11.75 -14.35
CA ALA A 356 -6.54 -11.65 -15.31
C ALA A 356 -5.81 -10.31 -15.20
N VAL A 357 -6.54 -9.19 -15.14
CA VAL A 357 -5.96 -7.85 -14.93
C VAL A 357 -5.18 -7.77 -13.61
N GLY A 358 -5.77 -8.28 -12.52
CA GLY A 358 -5.14 -8.32 -11.21
C GLY A 358 -3.85 -9.16 -11.19
N LEU A 359 -3.85 -10.31 -11.85
CA LEU A 359 -2.66 -11.18 -11.97
C LEU A 359 -1.55 -10.52 -12.80
N VAL A 360 -1.90 -9.78 -13.87
CA VAL A 360 -0.92 -8.99 -14.64
C VAL A 360 -0.31 -7.89 -13.76
N LEU A 361 -1.11 -7.17 -12.97
CA LEU A 361 -0.61 -6.18 -12.00
C LEU A 361 0.32 -6.81 -10.96
N LEU A 362 -0.05 -7.96 -10.40
CA LEU A 362 0.80 -8.72 -9.47
C LEU A 362 2.09 -9.18 -10.14
N GLY A 363 2.06 -9.57 -11.42
CA GLY A 363 3.23 -9.92 -12.21
C GLY A 363 4.18 -8.72 -12.44
N ILE A 364 3.63 -7.54 -12.74
CA ILE A 364 4.39 -6.28 -12.83
C ILE A 364 5.06 -5.98 -11.49
N ALA A 365 4.33 -6.07 -10.39
CA ALA A 365 4.87 -5.86 -9.04
C ALA A 365 5.96 -6.88 -8.68
N ALA A 366 5.74 -8.17 -8.98
CA ALA A 366 6.72 -9.23 -8.77
C ALA A 366 8.00 -9.00 -9.58
N ASN A 367 7.87 -8.56 -10.84
CA ASN A 367 9.01 -8.22 -11.68
C ASN A 367 9.76 -6.97 -11.18
N ALA A 368 9.05 -5.99 -10.61
CA ALA A 368 9.69 -4.83 -9.97
C ALA A 368 10.51 -5.27 -8.73
N ILE A 369 9.96 -6.14 -7.87
CA ILE A 369 10.66 -6.72 -6.72
C ILE A 369 11.86 -7.57 -7.18
N ARG A 370 11.73 -8.32 -8.28
CA ARG A 370 12.80 -9.13 -8.85
C ARG A 370 14.03 -8.29 -9.24
N GLN A 371 13.81 -7.06 -9.69
CA GLN A 371 14.84 -6.12 -10.14
C GLN A 371 15.49 -5.31 -9.00
N MET A 372 14.98 -5.42 -7.77
CA MET A 372 15.58 -4.76 -6.61
C MET A 372 16.93 -5.38 -6.24
N ASP A 373 17.78 -4.58 -5.60
CA ASP A 373 19.04 -5.05 -5.06
C ASP A 373 18.86 -6.15 -4.00
N ARG A 374 19.91 -6.96 -3.77
CA ARG A 374 19.87 -8.11 -2.84
C ARG A 374 19.55 -7.74 -1.39
N ASN A 375 19.71 -6.48 -1.00
CA ASN A 375 19.44 -6.01 0.36
C ASN A 375 18.01 -5.47 0.53
N ALA A 376 17.41 -4.88 -0.50
CA ALA A 376 16.04 -4.38 -0.51
C ALA A 376 15.02 -5.47 -0.85
N GLN A 377 15.38 -6.43 -1.71
CA GLN A 377 14.48 -7.47 -2.18
C GLN A 377 13.83 -8.31 -1.05
N PRO A 378 14.55 -8.78 -0.02
CA PRO A 378 13.93 -9.51 1.10
C PRO A 378 12.90 -8.68 1.88
N VAL A 379 13.16 -7.38 2.05
CA VAL A 379 12.23 -6.44 2.72
C VAL A 379 10.96 -6.26 1.88
N ALA A 380 11.12 -6.08 0.57
CA ALA A 380 10.00 -5.93 -0.35
C ALA A 380 9.14 -7.20 -0.42
N LEU A 381 9.77 -8.39 -0.49
CA LEU A 381 9.07 -9.68 -0.46
C LEU A 381 8.29 -9.88 0.84
N ALA A 382 8.92 -9.62 2.00
CA ALA A 382 8.27 -9.73 3.30
C ALA A 382 7.06 -8.79 3.40
N THR A 383 7.23 -7.53 2.99
CA THR A 383 6.16 -6.53 3.01
C THR A 383 5.02 -6.91 2.05
N ALA A 384 5.33 -7.35 0.82
CA ALA A 384 4.34 -7.81 -0.14
C ALA A 384 3.57 -9.03 0.38
N SER A 385 4.24 -9.99 1.02
CA SER A 385 3.57 -11.15 1.61
C SER A 385 2.61 -10.76 2.73
N ALA A 386 2.99 -9.79 3.58
CA ALA A 386 2.13 -9.27 4.63
C ALA A 386 0.88 -8.57 4.05
N LEU A 387 1.06 -7.74 3.01
CA LEU A 387 -0.03 -7.09 2.30
C LEU A 387 -0.98 -8.12 1.67
N LEU A 388 -0.45 -9.17 1.04
CA LEU A 388 -1.25 -10.23 0.42
C LEU A 388 -2.03 -11.02 1.47
N VAL A 389 -1.43 -11.38 2.61
CA VAL A 389 -2.14 -12.03 3.70
C VAL A 389 -3.35 -11.20 4.15
N ILE A 390 -3.14 -9.91 4.44
CA ILE A 390 -4.22 -9.01 4.87
C ILE A 390 -5.29 -8.83 3.78
N ALA A 391 -4.88 -8.74 2.52
CA ALA A 391 -5.79 -8.68 1.37
C ALA A 391 -6.67 -9.93 1.27
N MET A 392 -6.15 -11.12 1.59
CA MET A 392 -6.88 -12.38 1.45
C MET A 392 -7.82 -12.68 2.62
N VAL A 393 -7.59 -12.14 3.82
CA VAL A 393 -8.35 -12.59 5.01
C VAL A 393 -9.04 -11.50 5.81
N SER A 394 -8.85 -10.21 5.49
CA SER A 394 -9.28 -9.13 6.38
C SER A 394 -10.02 -7.98 5.71
N PHE A 395 -9.44 -7.31 4.72
CA PHE A 395 -9.95 -6.00 4.25
C PHE A 395 -10.57 -6.08 2.86
N GLY A 396 -11.55 -5.22 2.61
CA GLY A 396 -12.14 -5.03 1.30
C GLY A 396 -11.18 -4.25 0.40
N LEU A 397 -11.03 -4.70 -0.84
CA LEU A 397 -10.08 -4.16 -1.81
C LEU A 397 -10.28 -2.65 -2.02
N TRP A 398 -11.55 -2.23 -2.13
CA TRP A 398 -11.92 -0.86 -2.47
C TRP A 398 -11.93 0.14 -1.31
N GLN A 399 -11.54 -0.29 -0.11
CA GLN A 399 -11.53 0.61 1.05
C GLN A 399 -10.38 1.61 0.91
N GLU A 400 -10.70 2.90 0.90
CA GLU A 400 -9.71 3.98 0.67
C GLU A 400 -8.55 3.92 1.67
N THR A 401 -8.84 3.60 2.93
CA THR A 401 -7.81 3.40 3.98
C THR A 401 -6.83 2.28 3.64
N TRP A 402 -7.30 1.21 3.01
CA TRP A 402 -6.48 0.07 2.60
C TRP A 402 -5.62 0.42 1.38
N MET A 403 -6.20 1.07 0.38
CA MET A 403 -5.43 1.55 -0.78
C MET A 403 -4.38 2.57 -0.39
N GLY A 404 -4.70 3.49 0.53
CA GLY A 404 -3.77 4.48 1.05
C GLY A 404 -2.58 3.82 1.74
N LEU A 405 -2.85 2.79 2.54
CA LEU A 405 -1.81 1.98 3.16
C LEU A 405 -0.93 1.25 2.15
N ILE A 406 -1.52 0.63 1.10
CA ILE A 406 -0.74 0.01 0.01
C ILE A 406 0.16 1.07 -0.65
N GLY A 407 -0.40 2.22 -1.04
CA GLY A 407 0.33 3.30 -1.71
C GLY A 407 1.50 3.83 -0.87
N VAL A 408 1.27 4.11 0.42
CA VAL A 408 2.33 4.58 1.33
C VAL A 408 3.38 3.50 1.58
N THR A 409 2.98 2.23 1.70
CA THR A 409 3.92 1.13 1.85
C THR A 409 4.81 0.99 0.61
N ILE A 410 4.24 1.16 -0.59
CA ILE A 410 4.98 1.21 -1.87
C ILE A 410 5.98 2.37 -1.88
N VAL A 411 5.59 3.56 -1.40
CA VAL A 411 6.50 4.70 -1.26
C VAL A 411 7.72 4.31 -0.41
N VAL A 412 7.50 3.70 0.76
CA VAL A 412 8.62 3.33 1.65
C VAL A 412 9.49 2.21 1.04
N ILE A 413 8.90 1.22 0.37
CA ILE A 413 9.65 0.18 -0.37
C ILE A 413 10.56 0.83 -1.42
N ARG A 414 10.02 1.77 -2.21
CA ARG A 414 10.77 2.45 -3.27
C ARG A 414 11.87 3.36 -2.72
N LEU A 415 11.67 3.96 -1.54
CA LEU A 415 12.72 4.69 -0.83
C LEU A 415 13.81 3.74 -0.30
N ALA A 416 13.43 2.57 0.24
CA ALA A 416 14.37 1.57 0.74
C ALA A 416 15.24 0.96 -0.37
N ALA A 417 14.75 0.97 -1.61
CA ALA A 417 15.48 0.54 -2.80
C ALA A 417 16.47 1.58 -3.34
N LEU A 418 16.45 2.83 -2.85
CA LEU A 418 17.44 3.83 -3.25
C LEU A 418 18.82 3.52 -2.64
N PRO A 419 19.91 3.85 -3.35
CA PRO A 419 21.27 3.64 -2.85
C PRO A 419 21.54 4.48 -1.59
N ALA A 420 22.32 3.92 -0.67
CA ALA A 420 22.78 4.64 0.52
C ALA A 420 23.86 5.68 0.15
N PRO A 421 24.00 6.77 0.92
CA PRO A 421 25.11 7.72 0.75
C PRO A 421 26.46 6.99 0.79
N GLY A 422 27.27 7.12 -0.27
CA GLY A 422 28.65 6.60 -0.32
C GLY A 422 28.81 5.14 -0.76
N GLY A 423 27.73 4.42 -1.12
CA GLY A 423 27.85 3.13 -1.78
C GLY A 423 28.33 3.29 -3.22
N MET A 424 29.57 2.91 -3.53
CA MET A 424 29.96 2.68 -4.93
C MET A 424 28.96 1.68 -5.51
N ALA A 425 28.39 2.00 -6.66
CA ALA A 425 27.52 1.07 -7.37
C ALA A 425 28.30 -0.23 -7.59
N GLU A 426 27.89 -1.32 -6.94
CA GLU A 426 28.40 -2.63 -7.32
C GLU A 426 28.07 -2.81 -8.81
N PRO A 427 29.07 -3.14 -9.65
CA PRO A 427 28.80 -3.39 -11.06
C PRO A 427 27.75 -4.49 -11.18
N PRO A 428 26.84 -4.41 -12.17
CA PRO A 428 25.82 -5.43 -12.36
C PRO A 428 26.50 -6.80 -12.40
N ALA A 429 26.02 -7.71 -11.55
CA ALA A 429 26.52 -9.07 -11.53
C ALA A 429 26.42 -9.63 -12.96
N GLY A 430 27.58 -10.01 -13.51
CA GLY A 430 27.66 -10.70 -14.79
C GLY A 430 26.73 -11.93 -14.79
N PRO A 431 26.31 -12.39 -15.97
CA PRO A 431 25.36 -13.49 -16.06
C PRO A 431 25.92 -14.74 -15.37
N VAL A 432 25.24 -15.18 -14.31
CA VAL A 432 25.38 -16.51 -13.69
C VAL A 432 23.99 -17.10 -13.50
#